data_AF-A0A923B7Z6-F1
#
_entry.id   AF-A0A923B7Z6-F1
#
_cell.length_a   1.000
_cell.length_b   1.000
_cell.length_c   1.000
_cell.angle_alpha   90.00
_cell.angle_beta   90.00
_cell.angle_gamma   90.00
#
_symmetry.space_group_name_H-M   'P 1'
#
loop_
_entity.id
_entity.type
_entity.pdbx_description
1 polymer ?
#
loop_
_entity_poly.entity_id
_entity_poly.type
_entity_poly.pdbx_seq_one_letter_code
_entity_poly.pdbx_strand_id
1 'polypeptide(L)'
;MKKLQPVGFGLPAGLIDLLDSFAAEKSISRSEAARAAIELGLPLLKLGKSIDTTRILTILEYCQLSLSLIVQEEYPDDADHVMAQALSNAETRHG
;
A
#
# COMPACT_ATOMS: atom_id res chain seq x y z
N MET A 1 22.93 13.61 -5.76
CA MET A 1 22.39 13.32 -4.41
C MET A 1 21.47 14.47 -4.01
N LYS A 2 20.23 14.20 -3.58
CA LYS A 2 19.32 15.25 -3.08
C LYS A 2 19.89 15.83 -1.78
N LYS A 3 19.87 17.15 -1.61
CA LYS A 3 20.34 17.84 -0.40
C LYS A 3 19.32 17.62 0.72
N LEU A 4 19.73 16.97 1.82
CA LEU A 4 18.86 16.75 2.98
C LEU A 4 18.91 17.98 3.91
N GLN A 5 17.74 18.42 4.38
CA GLN A 5 17.61 19.43 5.43
C GLN A 5 17.07 18.74 6.69
N PRO A 6 17.81 18.75 7.82
CA PRO A 6 17.35 18.08 9.03
C PRO A 6 16.18 18.84 9.66
N VAL A 7 15.16 18.10 10.09
CA VAL A 7 14.04 18.60 10.89
C VAL A 7 13.88 17.66 12.08
N GLY A 8 13.87 18.22 13.30
CA GLY A 8 13.67 17.46 14.54
C GLY A 8 12.23 17.58 15.04
N PHE A 9 11.60 16.45 15.37
CA PHE A 9 10.31 16.41 16.05
C PHE A 9 10.24 15.19 16.97
N GLY A 10 9.48 15.32 18.06
CA GLY A 10 9.25 14.22 18.99
C GLY A 10 8.19 13.27 18.45
N LEU A 11 8.38 11.97 18.68
CA LEU A 11 7.40 10.92 18.38
C LEU A 11 7.03 10.16 19.66
N PRO A 12 5.77 9.69 19.79
CA PRO A 12 5.39 8.77 20.86
C PRO A 12 6.24 7.49 20.80
N ALA A 13 6.56 6.91 21.97
CA ALA A 13 7.39 5.70 22.07
C ALA A 13 6.87 4.54 21.18
N GLY A 14 5.57 4.26 21.22
CA GLY A 14 4.99 3.19 20.39
C GLY A 14 5.10 3.43 18.88
N LEU A 15 5.19 4.69 18.43
CA LEU A 15 5.42 4.99 17.01
C LEU A 15 6.89 4.80 16.62
N ILE A 16 7.81 5.01 17.57
CA ILE A 16 9.24 4.71 17.37
C ILE A 16 9.42 3.20 17.22
N ASP A 17 8.78 2.39 18.06
CA ASP A 17 8.86 0.93 17.99
C ASP A 17 8.30 0.40 16.65
N LEU A 18 7.18 0.97 16.19
CA LEU A 18 6.58 0.64 14.90
C LEU A 18 7.52 1.00 13.73
N LEU A 19 8.14 2.18 13.80
CA LEU A 19 9.08 2.65 12.79
C LEU A 19 10.35 1.78 12.74
N ASP A 20 10.86 1.37 13.90
CA ASP A 20 12.02 0.49 14.01
C ASP A 20 11.75 -0.91 13.48
N SER A 21 10.57 -1.45 13.79
CA SER A 21 10.12 -2.74 13.27
C SER A 21 10.04 -2.73 11.75
N PHE A 22 9.41 -1.70 11.17
CA PHE A 22 9.34 -1.53 9.72
C PHE A 22 10.71 -1.34 9.06
N ALA A 23 11.59 -0.55 9.68
CA ALA A 23 12.94 -0.33 9.19
C ALA A 23 13.75 -1.63 9.17
N ALA A 24 13.64 -2.46 10.22
CA ALA A 24 14.27 -3.77 10.29
C ALA A 24 13.72 -4.73 9.23
N GLU A 25 12.40 -4.80 9.06
CA GLU A 25 11.75 -5.64 8.05
C GLU A 25 12.22 -5.30 6.63
N LYS A 26 12.33 -4.00 6.31
CA LYS A 26 12.76 -3.54 4.99
C LYS A 26 14.27 -3.37 4.83
N SER A 27 15.06 -3.71 5.86
CA SER A 27 16.52 -3.53 5.87
C SER A 27 16.98 -2.11 5.50
N ILE A 28 16.26 -1.10 5.99
CA ILE A 28 16.55 0.32 5.79
C ILE A 28 16.81 1.04 7.11
N SER A 29 17.37 2.25 7.07
CA SER A 29 17.54 3.05 8.28
C SER A 29 16.19 3.59 8.79
N ARG A 30 16.09 3.81 10.11
CA ARG A 30 14.94 4.51 10.73
C ARG A 30 14.61 5.83 10.03
N SER A 31 15.63 6.59 9.63
CA SER A 31 15.46 7.87 8.93
C SER A 31 14.92 7.71 7.52
N GLU A 32 15.24 6.61 6.83
CA GLU A 32 14.65 6.29 5.52
C GLU A 32 13.20 5.85 5.67
N ALA A 33 12.90 5.01 6.66
CA ALA A 33 11.53 4.63 6.99
C ALA A 33 10.66 5.86 7.28
N ALA A 34 11.16 6.79 8.11
CA ALA A 34 10.45 8.03 8.44
C ALA A 34 10.22 8.90 7.19
N ARG A 35 11.24 9.04 6.33
CA ARG A 35 11.12 9.79 5.07
C ARG A 35 10.08 9.16 4.15
N ALA A 36 10.12 7.85 3.95
CA ALA A 36 9.15 7.14 3.12
C ALA A 36 7.72 7.32 3.64
N ALA A 37 7.52 7.20 4.95
CA ALA A 37 6.22 7.41 5.58
C ALA A 37 5.69 8.84 5.38
N ILE A 38 6.55 9.85 5.46
CA ILE A 38 6.18 11.26 5.22
C ILE A 38 5.91 11.52 3.74
N GLU A 39 6.75 10.99 2.84
CA GLU A 39 6.62 11.15 1.38
C GLU A 39 5.32 10.50 0.86
N LEU A 40 4.89 9.39 1.45
CA LEU A 40 3.61 8.75 1.13
C LEU A 40 2.43 9.41 1.86
N GLY A 41 2.60 9.69 3.16
CA GLY A 41 1.52 10.17 4.03
C GLY A 41 1.08 11.60 3.73
N LEU A 42 1.99 12.52 3.41
CA LEU A 42 1.63 13.92 3.14
C LEU A 42 0.73 14.11 1.91
N PRO A 43 1.02 13.51 0.73
CA PRO A 43 0.10 13.55 -0.40
C PRO A 43 -1.28 12.98 -0.08
N LEU A 44 -1.31 11.86 0.64
CA LEU A 44 -2.52 11.18 1.09
C LEU A 44 -3.37 12.08 2.02
N LEU A 45 -2.73 12.74 2.99
CA LEU A 45 -3.39 13.70 3.88
C LEU A 45 -3.87 14.97 3.14
N LYS A 46 -3.18 15.37 2.07
CA LYS A 46 -3.61 16.49 1.20
C LYS A 46 -4.84 16.15 0.35
N LEU A 47 -5.05 14.88 0.01
CA LEU A 47 -6.18 14.41 -0.79
C LEU A 47 -7.52 14.42 -0.02
N GLY A 48 -7.51 14.57 1.31
CA GLY A 48 -8.74 14.79 2.10
C GLY A 48 -8.60 14.44 3.58
N LYS A 49 -9.41 15.08 4.43
CA LYS A 49 -9.43 14.81 5.87
C LYS A 49 -9.92 13.37 6.10
N SER A 50 -9.03 12.56 6.65
CA SER A 50 -9.14 11.11 6.85
C SER A 50 -9.41 10.33 5.56
N ILE A 51 -8.34 9.81 4.96
CA ILE A 51 -8.47 8.59 4.18
C ILE A 51 -9.10 7.55 5.09
N ASP A 52 -10.37 7.28 4.83
CA ASP A 52 -11.05 6.14 5.38
C ASP A 52 -10.52 4.92 4.62
N THR A 53 -9.47 4.31 5.16
CA THR A 53 -8.83 3.14 4.55
C THR A 53 -9.84 2.02 4.33
N THR A 54 -10.82 1.86 5.23
CA THR A 54 -11.91 0.90 5.08
C THR A 54 -12.74 1.21 3.84
N ARG A 55 -13.12 2.48 3.64
CA ARG A 55 -13.85 2.91 2.45
C ARG A 55 -13.05 2.71 1.16
N ILE A 56 -11.75 3.00 1.17
CA ILE A 56 -10.88 2.77 0.01
C ILE A 56 -10.79 1.28 -0.31
N LEU A 57 -10.51 0.44 0.69
CA LEU A 57 -10.46 -1.02 0.52
C LEU A 57 -11.79 -1.56 0.01
N THR A 58 -12.91 -1.06 0.54
CA THR A 58 -14.25 -1.46 0.10
C THR A 58 -14.50 -1.12 -1.38
N ILE A 59 -14.07 0.07 -1.83
CA ILE A 59 -14.21 0.47 -3.23
C ILE A 59 -13.33 -0.41 -4.13
N LEU A 60 -12.10 -0.70 -3.71
CA LEU A 60 -11.18 -1.57 -4.46
C LEU A 60 -11.75 -2.99 -4.59
N GLU A 61 -12.21 -3.57 -3.49
CA GLU A 61 -12.83 -4.90 -3.46
C GLU A 61 -14.07 -4.95 -4.35
N TYR A 62 -14.94 -3.92 -4.24
CA TYR A 62 -16.13 -3.82 -5.07
C TYR A 62 -15.78 -3.75 -6.57
N CYS A 63 -14.76 -2.98 -6.95
CA CYS A 63 -14.30 -2.91 -8.33
C CYS A 63 -13.76 -4.26 -8.81
N GLN A 64 -12.98 -4.96 -7.99
CA GLN A 64 -12.46 -6.29 -8.34
C GLN A 64 -13.59 -7.30 -8.54
N LEU A 65 -14.57 -7.35 -7.63
CA LEU A 65 -15.73 -8.23 -7.74
C LEU A 65 -16.59 -7.91 -8.97
N SER A 66 -16.83 -6.62 -9.22
CA SER A 66 -17.61 -6.18 -10.38
C SER A 66 -16.93 -6.57 -11.69
N LEU A 67 -15.61 -6.40 -11.78
CA LEU A 67 -14.84 -6.82 -12.95
C LEU A 67 -14.81 -8.35 -13.09
N SER A 68 -14.67 -9.09 -11.99
CA SER A 68 -14.71 -10.56 -12.00
C SER A 68 -16.07 -11.07 -12.49
N LEU A 69 -17.16 -10.43 -12.09
CA LEU A 69 -18.50 -10.77 -12.55
C LEU A 69 -18.64 -10.55 -14.06
N ILE A 70 -18.19 -9.40 -14.56
CA ILE A 70 -18.21 -9.09 -16.01
C ILE A 70 -17.40 -10.13 -16.80
N VAL A 71 -16.21 -10.50 -16.32
CA VAL A 71 -15.38 -11.51 -16.98
C VAL A 71 -16.05 -12.89 -16.96
N GLN A 72 -16.69 -13.26 -15.85
CA GLN A 72 -17.44 -14.53 -15.77
C GLN A 72 -18.66 -14.57 -16.70
N GLU A 73 -19.33 -13.44 -16.90
CA GLU A 73 -20.51 -13.35 -17.78
C GLU A 73 -20.13 -13.29 -19.26
N GLU A 74 -19.14 -12.46 -19.63
CA GLU A 74 -18.78 -12.20 -21.03
C GLU A 74 -17.71 -13.18 -21.57
N TYR A 75 -16.85 -13.71 -20.69
CA TYR A 75 -15.72 -14.58 -21.04
C TYR A 75 -15.60 -15.77 -20.08
N PRO A 76 -16.65 -16.60 -19.93
CA PRO A 76 -16.71 -17.67 -18.92
C PRO A 76 -15.56 -18.68 -19.05
N ASP A 77 -15.14 -19.00 -20.28
CA ASP A 77 -14.08 -19.97 -20.55
C ASP A 77 -12.68 -19.46 -20.14
N ASP A 78 -12.49 -18.13 -20.12
CA ASP A 78 -11.22 -17.48 -19.79
C ASP A 78 -11.15 -17.01 -18.33
N ALA A 79 -12.28 -16.95 -17.62
CA ALA A 79 -12.39 -16.36 -16.29
C ALA A 79 -11.45 -17.02 -15.27
N ASP A 80 -11.43 -18.36 -15.22
CA ASP A 80 -10.55 -19.11 -14.32
C ASP A 80 -9.08 -18.94 -14.67
N HIS A 81 -8.77 -18.84 -15.98
CA HIS A 81 -7.40 -18.63 -16.44
C HIS A 81 -6.84 -17.26 -16.04
N VAL A 82 -7.66 -16.20 -16.20
CA VAL A 82 -7.29 -14.84 -15.80
C VAL A 82 -7.08 -14.74 -14.30
N MET A 83 -7.93 -15.38 -13.49
CA MET A 83 -7.77 -15.41 -12.03
C MET A 83 -6.49 -16.14 -11.62
N ALA A 84 -6.18 -17.27 -12.24
CA ALA A 84 -4.94 -18.02 -11.98
C ALA A 84 -3.69 -17.20 -12.32
N GLN A 85 -3.70 -16.46 -13.43
CA GLN A 85 -2.60 -15.56 -13.78
C GLN A 85 -2.45 -14.40 -12.80
N ALA A 86 -3.57 -13.81 -12.35
CA ALA A 86 -3.55 -12.73 -11.36
C ALA A 86 -2.92 -13.20 -10.04
N LEU A 87 -3.31 -14.39 -9.56
CA LEU A 87 -2.76 -15.00 -8.34
C LEU A 87 -1.24 -15.24 -8.48
N SER A 88 -0.83 -15.89 -9.57
CA SER A 88 0.59 -16.16 -9.86
C SER A 88 1.43 -14.87 -9.94
N ASN A 89 0.91 -13.82 -10.57
CA ASN A 89 1.60 -12.54 -10.65
C ASN A 89 1.74 -11.86 -9.28
N ALA A 90 0.72 -11.93 -8.43
CA ALA A 90 0.75 -11.36 -7.08
C ALA A 90 1.83 -12.04 -6.24
N GLU A 91 1.89 -13.37 -6.25
CA GLU A 91 2.89 -14.17 -5.53
C GLU A 91 4.31 -13.90 -6.02
N THR A 92 4.50 -13.76 -7.34
CA THR A 92 5.84 -13.64 -7.92
C THR A 92 6.42 -12.22 -7.87
N ARG A 93 5.58 -11.18 -7.84
CA ARG A 93 6.02 -9.77 -7.94
C ARG A 93 5.86 -8.95 -6.67
N HIS A 94 4.99 -9.38 -5.76
CA HIS A 94 4.66 -8.64 -4.54
C HIS A 94 4.83 -9.48 -3.26
N GLY A 95 5.24 -10.74 -3.38
CA GLY A 95 5.66 -11.63 -2.28
C GLY A 95 7.15 -11.50 -1.96
#